data_AF-A0A2E9PLJ6-F1
#
_entry.id   AF-A0A2E9PLJ6-F1
#
_cell.length_a   1.000
_cell.length_b   1.000
_cell.length_c   1.000
_cell.angle_alpha   90.00
_cell.angle_beta   90.00
_cell.angle_gamma   90.00
#
_symmetry.space_group_name_H-M   'P 1'
#
loop_
_entity.id
_entity.type
_entity.pdbx_description
1 polymer ?
#
loop_
_entity_poly.entity_id
_entity_poly.type
_entity_poly.pdbx_seq_one_letter_code
_entity_poly.pdbx_strand_id
1 'polypeptide(L)'
;MQMSPNAAQTDPLAQLKDIHPPSQINWWPLDWGWWTLLVLLLVAISTLAVFWLRRRAFNRARKAALVELSNISETDANWPMQINSLLKRTSKTYFSNEDVASLFGRPWLEFMLAQVAKSKLGTCNEGLKQLTQQLYSPSVDATQFTRCKNAAKHWLKHANFKKNNRRAHAYTSSAEVSHV
;
A
#
# COMPACT_ATOMS: atom_id res chain seq x y z
N MET A 1 -22.65 9.32 -108.33
CA MET A 1 -21.63 9.99 -107.50
C MET A 1 -22.40 10.63 -106.35
N GLN A 2 -22.62 9.92 -105.23
CA GLN A 2 -21.82 9.99 -103.98
C GLN A 2 -21.76 11.45 -103.43
N MET A 3 -22.09 11.81 -102.18
CA MET A 3 -22.03 11.11 -100.89
C MET A 3 -23.11 11.63 -99.89
N SER A 4 -23.62 10.74 -99.04
CA SER A 4 -24.09 11.03 -97.67
C SER A 4 -22.91 10.87 -96.69
N PRO A 5 -23.01 11.22 -95.39
CA PRO A 5 -23.83 12.23 -94.70
C PRO A 5 -22.96 13.20 -93.86
N ASN A 6 -23.64 14.21 -93.32
CA ASN A 6 -23.13 15.15 -92.32
C ASN A 6 -22.60 14.40 -91.08
N ALA A 7 -21.28 14.32 -90.92
CA ALA A 7 -20.66 13.83 -89.69
C ALA A 7 -20.75 14.94 -88.67
N ALA A 8 -21.77 14.88 -87.80
CA ALA A 8 -21.80 15.62 -86.55
C ALA A 8 -20.49 15.30 -85.81
N GLN A 9 -19.53 16.22 -85.86
CA GLN A 9 -18.36 16.19 -85.00
C GLN A 9 -18.87 16.42 -83.58
N THR A 10 -19.19 15.33 -82.89
CA THR A 10 -19.30 15.31 -81.44
C THR A 10 -17.95 15.73 -80.90
N ASP A 11 -17.88 16.98 -80.48
CA ASP A 11 -16.73 17.59 -79.81
C ASP A 11 -16.38 16.73 -78.59
N PRO A 12 -15.26 15.98 -78.62
CA PRO A 12 -14.91 15.03 -77.58
C PRO A 12 -14.55 15.73 -76.26
N LEU A 13 -14.43 17.07 -76.27
CA LEU A 13 -14.17 17.89 -75.09
C LEU A 13 -15.45 18.28 -74.33
N ALA A 14 -16.62 18.22 -74.97
CA ALA A 14 -17.91 18.48 -74.31
C ALA A 14 -18.35 17.34 -73.37
N GLN A 15 -17.67 16.19 -73.44
CA GLN A 15 -17.85 15.03 -72.55
C GLN A 15 -16.89 15.01 -71.36
N LEU A 16 -16.09 16.07 -71.16
CA LEU A 16 -15.29 16.21 -69.95
C LEU A 16 -16.19 16.59 -68.77
N LYS A 17 -16.93 15.58 -68.30
CA LYS A 17 -17.71 15.59 -67.08
C LYS A 17 -16.78 16.04 -65.95
N ASP A 18 -17.14 17.13 -65.30
CA ASP A 18 -16.48 17.68 -64.11
C ASP A 18 -16.15 16.52 -63.16
N ILE A 19 -14.86 16.20 -63.02
CA ILE A 19 -14.41 15.13 -62.15
C ILE A 19 -14.56 15.67 -60.73
N HIS A 20 -15.71 15.40 -60.11
CA HIS A 20 -15.86 15.59 -58.68
C HIS A 20 -14.78 14.75 -57.99
N PRO A 21 -13.82 15.36 -57.26
CA PRO A 21 -12.91 14.59 -56.44
C PRO A 21 -13.79 13.79 -55.45
N PRO A 22 -13.50 12.49 -55.21
CA PRO A 22 -14.23 11.77 -54.18
C PRO A 22 -14.10 12.59 -52.91
N SER A 23 -15.24 13.01 -52.35
CA SER A 23 -15.32 13.69 -51.07
C SER A 23 -14.31 13.03 -50.16
N GLN A 24 -13.27 13.77 -49.74
CA GLN A 24 -12.18 13.26 -48.92
C GLN A 24 -12.83 12.40 -47.85
N ILE A 25 -12.58 11.10 -47.92
CA ILE A 25 -13.05 10.18 -46.89
C ILE A 25 -12.33 10.68 -45.65
N ASN A 26 -13.04 11.47 -44.85
CA ASN A 26 -12.62 11.81 -43.52
C ASN A 26 -12.55 10.46 -42.83
N TRP A 27 -11.35 9.89 -42.79
CA TRP A 27 -11.01 8.55 -42.30
C TRP A 27 -11.11 8.50 -40.77
N TRP A 28 -12.09 9.20 -40.23
CA TRP A 28 -12.37 9.37 -38.83
C TRP A 28 -13.72 8.71 -38.59
N PRO A 29 -13.72 7.58 -37.88
CA PRO A 29 -13.84 7.70 -36.45
C PRO A 29 -12.97 6.67 -35.74
N LEU A 30 -11.64 6.84 -35.82
CA LEU A 30 -10.75 6.01 -35.01
C LEU A 30 -10.55 6.61 -33.61
N ASP A 31 -11.37 7.58 -33.22
CA ASP A 31 -10.99 8.56 -32.19
C ASP A 31 -11.79 8.47 -30.92
N TRP A 32 -12.40 7.32 -30.63
CA TRP A 32 -12.86 7.00 -29.28
C TRP A 32 -12.09 5.81 -28.69
N GLY A 33 -11.60 4.91 -29.55
CA GLY A 33 -10.83 3.72 -29.15
C GLY A 33 -9.46 4.07 -28.57
N TRP A 34 -8.72 4.99 -29.20
CA TRP A 34 -7.41 5.42 -28.69
C TRP A 34 -7.50 6.20 -27.39
N TRP A 35 -8.54 7.00 -27.20
CA TRP A 35 -8.78 7.66 -25.93
C TRP A 35 -9.11 6.66 -24.84
N THR A 36 -9.89 5.63 -25.14
CA THR A 36 -10.14 4.52 -24.21
C THR A 36 -8.84 3.81 -23.84
N LEU A 37 -7.97 3.54 -24.81
CA LEU A 37 -6.63 2.97 -24.56
C LEU A 37 -5.75 3.90 -23.73
N LEU A 38 -5.73 5.20 -24.00
CA LEU A 38 -4.98 6.20 -23.25
C LEU A 38 -5.46 6.30 -21.80
N VAL A 39 -6.77 6.35 -21.58
CA VAL A 39 -7.38 6.36 -20.25
C VAL A 39 -7.04 5.07 -19.52
N LEU A 40 -7.17 3.92 -20.17
CA LEU A 40 -6.84 2.63 -19.57
C LEU A 40 -5.36 2.53 -19.21
N LEU A 41 -4.48 3.04 -20.07
CA LEU A 41 -3.04 3.12 -19.81
C LEU A 41 -2.74 4.05 -18.62
N LEU A 42 -3.37 5.23 -18.55
CA LEU A 42 -3.20 6.15 -17.43
C LEU A 42 -3.70 5.54 -16.11
N VAL A 43 -4.82 4.83 -16.12
CA VAL A 43 -5.34 4.11 -14.95
C VAL A 43 -4.37 3.00 -14.55
N ALA A 44 -3.85 2.22 -15.50
CA ALA A 44 -2.87 1.18 -15.23
C ALA A 44 -1.58 1.75 -14.62
N ILE A 45 -1.05 2.85 -15.17
CA ILE A 45 0.14 3.52 -14.64
C ILE A 45 -0.12 4.10 -13.26
N SER A 46 -1.26 4.78 -13.06
CA SER A 46 -1.63 5.37 -11.78
C SER A 46 -1.80 4.30 -10.70
N THR A 47 -2.51 3.21 -11.00
CA THR A 47 -2.68 2.09 -10.06
C THR A 47 -1.34 1.43 -9.75
N LEU A 48 -0.48 1.21 -10.74
CA LEU A 48 0.86 0.65 -10.54
C LEU A 48 1.72 1.58 -9.69
N ALA A 49 1.72 2.89 -9.98
CA ALA A 49 2.45 3.90 -9.24
C ALA A 49 1.99 3.97 -7.78
N VAL A 50 0.68 4.02 -7.53
CA VAL A 50 0.11 4.00 -6.18
C VAL A 50 0.48 2.71 -5.45
N PHE A 51 0.40 1.56 -6.12
CA PHE A 51 0.80 0.29 -5.55
C PHE A 51 2.30 0.27 -5.18
N TRP A 52 3.15 0.80 -6.07
CA TRP A 52 4.59 0.87 -5.85
C TRP A 52 4.96 1.83 -4.72
N LEU A 53 4.35 3.02 -4.69
CA LEU A 53 4.53 4.02 -3.64
C LEU A 53 4.07 3.47 -2.29
N ARG A 54 2.91 2.81 -2.23
CA ARG A 54 2.42 2.14 -1.02
C ARG A 54 3.36 1.04 -0.57
N ARG A 55 3.85 0.20 -1.48
CA ARG A 55 4.81 -0.87 -1.16
C ARG A 55 6.15 -0.32 -0.69
N ARG A 56 6.61 0.80 -1.26
CA ARG A 56 7.83 1.49 -0.85
C ARG A 56 7.66 2.14 0.51
N ALA A 57 6.55 2.82 0.78
CA ALA A 57 6.21 3.35 2.09
C ALA A 57 6.13 2.24 3.15
N PHE A 58 5.48 1.12 2.81
CA PHE A 58 5.39 -0.08 3.64
C PHE A 58 6.77 -0.60 4.06
N ASN A 59 7.71 -0.70 3.11
CA ASN A 59 9.07 -1.16 3.40
C ASN A 59 9.92 -0.10 4.13
N ARG A 60 9.71 1.19 3.82
CA ARG A 60 10.44 2.31 4.44
C ARG A 60 10.10 2.44 5.93
N ALA A 61 8.83 2.37 6.31
CA ALA A 61 8.41 2.47 7.71
C ALA A 61 9.08 1.40 8.58
N ARG A 62 9.07 0.15 8.11
CA ARG A 62 9.75 -0.96 8.79
C ARG A 62 11.26 -0.80 8.86
N LYS A 63 11.89 -0.35 7.77
CA LYS A 63 13.35 -0.10 7.74
C LYS A 63 13.73 1.03 8.69
N ALA A 64 13.00 2.14 8.67
CA ALA A 64 13.20 3.27 9.57
C ALA A 64 13.07 2.82 11.03
N ALA A 65 12.04 2.03 11.35
CA ALA A 65 11.88 1.49 12.68
C ALA A 65 13.01 0.53 13.10
N LEU A 66 13.55 -0.28 12.19
CA LEU A 66 14.70 -1.14 12.51
C LEU A 66 15.98 -0.32 12.78
N VAL A 67 16.20 0.76 12.05
CA VAL A 67 17.34 1.67 12.24
C VAL A 67 17.21 2.43 13.56
N GLU A 68 16.02 2.93 13.88
CA GLU A 68 15.78 3.61 15.14
C GLU A 68 15.93 2.67 16.33
N LEU A 69 15.42 1.43 16.21
CA LEU A 69 15.60 0.40 17.24
C LEU A 69 17.08 0.10 17.50
N SER A 70 17.94 0.12 16.47
CA SER A 70 19.38 -0.07 16.68
C SER A 70 20.03 1.07 17.47
N ASN A 71 19.53 2.30 17.33
CA ASN A 71 20.07 3.49 17.99
C ASN A 71 19.66 3.61 19.46
N ILE A 72 18.59 2.93 19.89
CA ILE A 72 18.20 2.90 21.31
C ILE A 72 19.31 2.21 22.11
N SER A 73 19.76 2.85 23.18
CA SER A 73 20.79 2.35 24.10
C SER A 73 20.18 1.76 25.37
N GLU A 74 20.91 0.87 26.02
CA GLU A 74 20.54 0.33 27.35
C GLU A 74 20.71 1.36 28.47
N THR A 75 21.55 2.36 28.25
CA THR A 75 21.82 3.47 29.18
C THR A 75 20.65 4.44 29.31
N ASP A 76 19.71 4.40 28.35
CA ASP A 76 18.54 5.27 28.38
C ASP A 76 17.54 4.72 29.41
N ALA A 77 17.28 5.46 30.49
CA ALA A 77 16.25 5.11 31.46
C ALA A 77 14.85 4.92 30.83
N ASN A 78 14.62 5.52 29.66
CA ASN A 78 13.36 5.44 28.93
C ASN A 78 13.37 4.41 27.79
N TRP A 79 14.36 3.52 27.69
CA TRP A 79 14.42 2.53 26.61
C TRP A 79 13.15 1.69 26.44
N PRO A 80 12.41 1.26 27.49
CA PRO A 80 11.19 0.47 27.30
C PRO A 80 10.10 1.27 26.61
N MET A 81 9.98 2.56 26.99
CA MET A 81 9.04 3.50 26.39
C MET A 81 9.42 3.80 24.93
N GLN A 82 10.71 4.00 24.64
CA GLN A 82 11.18 4.22 23.27
C GLN A 82 10.86 3.03 22.37
N ILE A 83 11.19 1.80 22.78
CA ILE A 83 10.87 0.58 22.03
C ILE A 83 9.35 0.45 21.86
N ASN A 84 8.57 0.65 22.90
CA ASN A 84 7.11 0.53 22.84
C ASN A 84 6.47 1.58 21.91
N SER A 85 6.91 2.83 22.01
CA SER A 85 6.44 3.93 21.15
C SER A 85 6.77 3.66 19.68
N LEU A 86 7.94 3.08 19.41
CA LEU A 86 8.37 2.69 18.08
C LEU A 86 7.49 1.58 17.50
N LEU A 87 7.19 0.54 18.30
CA LEU A 87 6.28 -0.54 17.91
C LEU A 87 4.86 -0.02 17.64
N LYS A 88 4.34 0.87 18.49
CA LYS A 88 3.03 1.51 18.30
C LYS A 88 2.99 2.37 17.04
N ARG A 89 3.98 3.25 16.84
CA ARG A 89 4.06 4.12 15.65
C ARG A 89 4.16 3.29 14.36
N THR A 90 4.92 2.20 14.41
CA THR A 90 5.03 1.29 13.27
C THR A 90 3.69 0.60 13.00
N SER A 91 3.01 0.12 14.04
CA SER A 91 1.68 -0.50 13.92
C SER A 91 0.63 0.47 13.36
N LYS A 92 0.63 1.73 13.80
CA LYS A 92 -0.24 2.80 13.25
C LYS A 92 -0.01 3.08 11.77
N THR A 93 1.17 2.78 11.24
CA THR A 93 1.43 2.92 9.79
C THR A 93 0.71 1.83 8.98
N TYR A 94 0.38 0.70 9.61
CA TYR A 94 -0.18 -0.48 8.94
C TYR A 94 -1.66 -0.73 9.26
N PHE A 95 -2.13 -0.29 10.42
CA PHE A 95 -3.49 -0.44 10.90
C PHE A 95 -4.14 0.94 11.11
N SER A 96 -5.46 1.04 11.02
CA SER A 96 -6.18 2.29 11.28
C SER A 96 -5.87 2.84 12.68
N ASN A 97 -5.74 4.16 12.81
CA ASN A 97 -5.32 4.82 14.05
C ASN A 97 -6.21 4.47 15.26
N GLU A 98 -7.50 4.28 15.04
CA GLU A 98 -8.51 4.04 16.09
C GLU A 98 -8.30 2.69 16.81
N ASP A 99 -7.88 1.66 16.07
CA ASP A 99 -7.76 0.31 16.61
C ASP A 99 -6.52 0.09 17.48
N VAL A 100 -5.42 0.79 17.18
CA VAL A 100 -4.11 0.55 17.82
C VAL A 100 -3.80 1.57 18.90
N ALA A 101 -4.31 2.81 18.77
CA ALA A 101 -4.03 3.86 19.74
C ALA A 101 -4.59 3.55 21.13
N SER A 102 -5.77 2.93 21.19
CA SER A 102 -6.49 2.57 22.42
C SER A 102 -5.92 1.34 23.14
N LEU A 103 -5.07 0.55 22.50
CA LEU A 103 -4.53 -0.68 23.10
C LEU A 103 -3.36 -0.36 24.03
N PHE A 104 -3.46 -0.75 25.30
CA PHE A 104 -2.38 -0.65 26.29
C PHE A 104 -2.27 -1.94 27.08
N GLY A 105 -1.11 -2.18 27.71
CA GLY A 105 -0.90 -3.32 28.61
C GLY A 105 -1.15 -4.68 27.94
N ARG A 106 -2.05 -5.48 28.51
CA ARG A 106 -2.36 -6.84 28.02
C ARG A 106 -2.99 -6.87 26.62
N PRO A 107 -4.05 -6.08 26.32
CA PRO A 107 -4.59 -5.96 24.96
C PRO A 107 -3.52 -5.65 23.90
N TRP A 108 -2.56 -4.79 24.25
CA TRP A 108 -1.45 -4.45 23.34
C TRP A 108 -0.51 -5.64 23.09
N LEU A 109 -0.16 -6.38 24.14
CA LEU A 109 0.64 -7.60 24.02
C LEU A 109 -0.05 -8.63 23.13
N GLU A 110 -1.33 -8.90 23.37
CA GLU A 110 -2.10 -9.88 22.59
C GLU A 110 -2.19 -9.48 21.12
N PHE A 111 -2.42 -8.20 20.84
CA PHE A 111 -2.38 -7.69 19.48
C PHE A 111 -1.04 -7.96 18.80
N MET A 112 0.08 -7.65 19.47
CA MET A 112 1.41 -7.91 18.92
C MET A 112 1.62 -9.40 18.62
N LEU A 113 1.22 -10.29 19.54
CA LEU A 113 1.33 -11.74 19.35
C LEU A 113 0.45 -12.24 18.19
N ALA A 114 -0.75 -11.68 18.03
CA ALA A 114 -1.67 -12.04 16.95
C ALA A 114 -1.15 -11.70 15.54
N GLN A 115 -0.21 -10.74 15.43
CA GLN A 115 0.43 -10.38 14.16
C GLN A 115 1.63 -11.25 13.80
N VAL A 116 2.09 -12.12 14.70
CA VAL A 116 3.22 -13.03 14.44
C VAL A 116 2.68 -14.42 14.11
N ALA A 117 3.31 -15.10 13.14
CA ALA A 117 2.97 -16.50 12.85
C ALA A 117 3.23 -17.38 14.09
N LYS A 118 2.35 -18.35 14.35
CA LYS A 118 2.46 -19.28 15.50
C LYS A 118 3.85 -19.92 15.62
N SER A 119 4.52 -20.21 14.50
CA SER A 119 5.87 -20.80 14.46
C SER A 119 6.99 -19.90 14.99
N LYS A 120 6.77 -18.58 15.07
CA LYS A 120 7.77 -17.58 15.54
C LYS A 120 7.37 -16.93 16.87
N LEU A 121 6.23 -17.35 17.42
CA LEU A 121 5.64 -16.74 18.62
C LEU A 121 6.47 -17.04 19.87
N GLY A 122 7.03 -18.25 20.00
CA GLY A 122 7.83 -18.65 21.17
C GLY A 122 9.06 -17.77 21.43
N THR A 123 9.74 -17.31 20.37
CA THR A 123 10.93 -16.45 20.49
C THR A 123 10.59 -15.01 20.88
N CYS A 124 9.40 -14.52 20.49
CA CYS A 124 8.99 -13.14 20.72
C CYS A 124 8.17 -12.96 21.99
N ASN A 125 7.39 -13.98 22.39
CA ASN A 125 6.39 -13.88 23.46
C ASN A 125 6.98 -13.40 24.78
N GLU A 126 8.01 -14.09 25.26
CA GLU A 126 8.61 -13.74 26.54
C GLU A 126 9.26 -12.36 26.51
N GLY A 127 9.97 -11.99 25.45
CA GLY A 127 10.60 -10.67 25.35
C GLY A 127 9.59 -9.52 25.24
N LEU A 128 8.47 -9.72 24.55
CA LEU A 128 7.41 -8.71 24.47
C LEU A 128 6.62 -8.60 25.79
N LYS A 129 6.40 -9.73 26.48
CA LYS A 129 5.80 -9.74 27.81
C LYS A 129 6.67 -8.98 28.80
N GLN A 130 7.98 -9.25 28.81
CA GLN A 130 8.96 -8.54 29.62
C GLN A 130 9.00 -7.05 29.30
N LEU A 131 9.01 -6.66 28.01
CA LEU A 131 8.94 -5.25 27.60
C LEU A 131 7.69 -4.56 28.17
N THR A 132 6.54 -5.22 28.11
CA THR A 132 5.27 -4.67 28.60
C THR A 132 5.29 -4.52 30.12
N GLN A 133 5.91 -5.46 30.85
CA GLN A 133 6.09 -5.37 32.30
C GLN A 133 7.02 -4.21 32.68
N GLN A 134 8.17 -4.09 32.00
CA GLN A 134 9.15 -3.02 32.22
C GLN A 134 8.58 -1.62 31.98
N LEU A 135 7.54 -1.49 31.14
CA LEU A 135 6.88 -0.21 30.88
C LEU A 135 6.12 0.34 32.10
N TYR A 136 5.68 -0.54 33.01
CA TYR A 136 4.95 -0.18 34.24
C TYR A 136 5.76 -0.43 35.51
N SER A 137 7.03 -0.86 35.38
CA SER A 137 7.92 -1.05 36.51
C SER A 137 8.54 0.29 36.93
N PRO A 138 8.66 0.56 38.24
CA PRO A 138 9.28 1.79 38.75
C PRO A 138 10.80 1.86 38.50
N SER A 139 11.46 0.71 38.30
CA SER A 139 12.88 0.62 37.98
C SER A 139 13.09 -0.20 36.71
N VAL A 140 13.83 0.36 35.76
CA VAL A 140 14.13 -0.29 34.49
C VAL A 140 15.38 -1.15 34.63
N ASP A 141 15.26 -2.43 34.30
CA ASP A 141 16.35 -3.40 34.38
C ASP A 141 17.12 -3.48 33.04
N ALA A 142 18.36 -2.97 33.02
CA ALA A 142 19.22 -2.99 31.85
C ALA A 142 19.56 -4.42 31.36
N THR A 143 19.54 -5.43 32.24
CA THR A 143 19.82 -6.82 31.83
C THR A 143 18.77 -7.36 30.85
N GLN A 144 17.54 -6.84 30.93
CA GLN A 144 16.43 -7.25 30.07
C GLN A 144 16.40 -6.50 28.73
N PHE A 145 17.22 -5.45 28.58
CA PHE A 145 17.27 -4.61 27.38
C PHE A 145 17.51 -5.45 26.12
N THR A 146 18.56 -6.27 26.12
CA THR A 146 18.95 -7.07 24.95
C THR A 146 17.85 -8.05 24.54
N ARG A 147 17.17 -8.65 25.52
CA ARG A 147 16.05 -9.57 25.29
C ARG A 147 14.85 -8.86 24.68
N CYS A 148 14.49 -7.70 25.23
CA CYS A 148 13.38 -6.87 24.75
C CYS A 148 13.66 -6.30 23.34
N LYS A 149 14.86 -5.77 23.12
CA LYS A 149 15.33 -5.24 21.82
C LYS A 149 15.33 -6.33 20.74
N ASN A 150 15.82 -7.53 21.05
CA ASN A 150 15.81 -8.65 20.11
C ASN A 150 14.39 -9.14 19.81
N ALA A 151 13.51 -9.23 20.80
CA ALA A 151 12.11 -9.58 20.59
C ALA A 151 11.38 -8.53 19.74
N ALA A 152 11.57 -7.25 20.02
CA ALA A 152 11.03 -6.15 19.20
C ALA A 152 11.55 -6.20 17.76
N LYS A 153 12.85 -6.46 17.57
CA LYS A 153 13.48 -6.63 16.25
C LYS A 153 12.91 -7.82 15.49
N HIS A 154 12.72 -8.96 16.16
CA HIS A 154 12.11 -10.15 15.56
C HIS A 154 10.65 -9.90 15.20
N TRP A 155 9.89 -9.29 16.10
CA TRP A 155 8.51 -8.90 15.84
C TRP A 155 8.44 -7.98 14.62
N LEU A 156 9.22 -6.91 14.57
CA LEU A 156 9.23 -5.97 13.45
C LEU A 156 9.64 -6.65 12.13
N LYS A 157 10.47 -7.70 12.19
CA LYS A 157 10.86 -8.51 11.02
C LYS A 157 9.81 -9.52 10.57
N HIS A 158 9.01 -10.07 11.47
CA HIS A 158 8.10 -11.19 11.17
C HIS A 158 6.63 -10.84 11.35
N ALA A 159 6.32 -9.63 11.80
CA ALA A 159 4.98 -9.11 11.93
C ALA A 159 4.32 -9.08 10.55
N ASN A 160 3.19 -9.75 10.46
CA ASN A 160 2.38 -9.82 9.27
C ASN A 160 1.40 -8.64 9.27
N PHE A 161 1.83 -7.53 8.70
CA PHE A 161 1.00 -6.33 8.53
C PHE A 161 -0.03 -6.44 7.39
N LYS A 162 -0.37 -7.67 6.95
CA LYS A 162 -1.43 -7.87 5.96
C LYS A 162 -2.74 -7.39 6.59
N LYS A 163 -3.28 -6.28 6.05
CA LYS A 163 -4.49 -5.56 6.49
C LYS A 163 -5.68 -6.52 6.68
N ASN A 164 -5.74 -7.18 7.84
CA ASN A 164 -6.86 -8.01 8.24
C ASN A 164 -7.72 -7.15 9.18
N ASN A 165 -8.60 -6.34 8.60
CA ASN A 165 -9.59 -5.54 9.34
C ASN A 165 -10.42 -6.38 10.34
N ARG A 166 -10.49 -7.71 10.17
CA ARG A 166 -11.30 -8.59 11.03
C ARG A 166 -10.76 -8.82 12.43
N ARG A 167 -9.45 -8.66 12.68
CA ARG A 167 -8.86 -9.04 13.98
C ARG A 167 -8.82 -7.90 14.99
N ALA A 168 -8.81 -6.64 14.53
CA ALA A 168 -8.78 -5.48 15.41
C ALA A 168 -10.10 -5.30 16.19
N HIS A 169 -11.24 -5.41 15.51
CA HIS A 169 -12.57 -5.28 16.13
C HIS A 169 -12.85 -6.31 17.24
N ALA A 170 -12.25 -7.50 17.18
CA ALA A 170 -12.44 -8.53 18.19
C ALA A 170 -11.85 -8.13 19.57
N TYR A 171 -10.80 -7.29 19.57
CA TYR A 171 -10.16 -6.83 20.81
C TYR A 171 -10.86 -5.62 21.42
N THR A 172 -11.38 -4.70 20.59
CA THR A 172 -12.18 -3.55 21.07
C THR A 172 -13.49 -4.00 21.71
N SER A 173 -14.16 -5.02 21.15
CA SER A 173 -15.39 -5.57 21.74
C SER A 173 -15.15 -6.25 23.10
N SER A 174 -14.00 -6.90 23.29
CA SER A 174 -13.66 -7.51 24.60
C SER A 174 -13.28 -6.47 25.66
N ALA A 175 -12.74 -5.31 25.24
CA ALA A 175 -12.37 -4.22 26.14
C ALA A 175 -13.59 -3.44 26.67
N GLU A 176 -14.67 -3.32 25.90
CA GLU A 176 -15.92 -2.70 26.36
C GLU A 176 -16.65 -3.54 27.40
N VAL A 177 -16.61 -4.88 27.29
CA VAL A 177 -17.34 -5.77 28.22
C VAL A 177 -16.68 -5.84 29.60
N SER A 178 -15.38 -5.52 29.72
CA SER A 178 -14.69 -5.54 31.02
C SER A 178 -14.89 -4.26 31.85
N HIS A 179 -15.62 -3.27 31.34
CA HIS A 179 -15.89 -2.00 32.01
C HIS A 179 -17.36 -1.84 32.48
N VAL A 180 -18.14 -2.93 32.47
CA VAL A 180 -19.48 -3.03 33.07
C VAL A 180 -19.45 -4.06 34.19
#